data_AF-A0A0Q9S7K9-F1
#
_entry.id   AF-A0A0Q9S7K9-F1
#
_cell.length_a   1.000
_cell.length_b   1.000
_cell.length_c   1.000
_cell.angle_alpha   90.00
_cell.angle_beta   90.00
_cell.angle_gamma   90.00
#
_symmetry.space_group_name_H-M   'P 1'
#
loop_
_entity.id
_entity.type
_entity.pdbx_description
1 polymer ?
#
loop_
_entity_poly.entity_id
_entity_poly.type
_entity_poly.pdbx_seq_one_letter_code
_entity_poly.pdbx_strand_id
1 'polypeptide(L)'
;MPVYEEMVRDALSELADEDFQRQVWTSLTPSGQSSLEECWERLFDDSGLGAALDGPTEVFGEHPDQFLRELDAALRLVAATASADDVIESDEMVLVRGLAKSALGHLPD
;
A
#
# COMPACT_ATOMS: atom_id res chain seq x y z
N MET A 1 11.83 12.40 -9.63
CA MET A 1 10.46 12.13 -10.14
C MET A 1 9.50 12.77 -9.14
N PRO A 2 8.45 13.49 -9.58
CA PRO A 2 7.47 14.00 -8.62
C PRO A 2 6.75 12.84 -7.93
N VAL A 3 6.31 13.04 -6.69
CA VAL A 3 5.44 12.10 -5.98
C VAL A 3 3.99 12.43 -6.31
N TYR A 4 3.20 11.44 -6.73
CA TYR A 4 1.77 11.59 -7.03
C TYR A 4 0.95 11.26 -5.78
N GLU A 5 0.67 12.27 -4.96
CA GLU A 5 0.03 12.09 -3.64
C GLU A 5 -1.36 11.44 -3.70
N GLU A 6 -2.15 11.71 -4.74
CA GLU A 6 -3.46 11.09 -4.94
C GLU A 6 -3.33 9.56 -5.09
N MET A 7 -2.35 9.10 -5.89
CA MET A 7 -2.08 7.67 -6.04
C MET A 7 -1.62 7.03 -4.74
N VAL A 8 -0.80 7.74 -3.94
CA VAL A 8 -0.38 7.28 -2.61
C VAL A 8 -1.60 7.09 -1.71
N ARG A 9 -2.48 8.08 -1.63
CA ARG A 9 -3.70 8.01 -0.78
C ARG A 9 -4.64 6.92 -1.23
N ASP A 10 -4.86 6.78 -2.53
CA ASP A 10 -5.74 5.74 -3.08
C ASP A 10 -5.19 4.35 -2.78
N ALA A 11 -3.89 4.14 -2.93
CA ALA A 11 -3.26 2.84 -2.69
C ALA A 11 -3.24 2.49 -1.20
N LEU A 12 -2.95 3.47 -0.33
CA LEU A 12 -3.05 3.26 1.10
C LEU A 12 -4.49 2.99 1.55
N SER A 13 -5.49 3.63 0.94
CA SER A 13 -6.91 3.42 1.27
C SER A 13 -7.34 2.00 0.93
N GLU A 14 -6.90 1.48 -0.21
CA GLU A 14 -7.10 0.08 -0.59
C GLU A 14 -6.34 -0.87 0.36
N LEU A 15 -5.08 -0.61 0.67
CA LEU A 15 -4.30 -1.43 1.61
C LEU A 15 -4.87 -1.42 3.04
N ALA A 16 -5.61 -0.38 3.43
CA ALA A 16 -6.23 -0.25 4.75
C ALA A 16 -7.57 -0.99 4.89
N ASP A 17 -8.24 -1.31 3.78
CA ASP A 17 -9.62 -1.79 3.79
C ASP A 17 -9.72 -3.26 3.33
N GLU A 18 -9.99 -4.16 4.27
CA GLU A 18 -10.14 -5.59 3.98
C GLU A 18 -11.37 -5.89 3.11
N ASP A 19 -12.49 -5.20 3.32
CA ASP A 19 -13.71 -5.44 2.56
C ASP A 19 -13.52 -5.01 1.10
N PHE A 20 -12.83 -3.89 0.90
CA PHE A 20 -12.45 -3.43 -0.44
C PHE A 20 -11.45 -4.39 -1.10
N GLN A 21 -10.42 -4.86 -0.39
CA GLN A 21 -9.49 -5.88 -0.88
C GLN A 21 -10.23 -7.13 -1.37
N ARG A 22 -11.15 -7.66 -0.55
CA ARG A 22 -11.99 -8.82 -0.95
C ARG A 22 -12.78 -8.51 -2.21
N GLN A 23 -13.37 -7.33 -2.33
CA GLN A 23 -14.13 -6.93 -3.50
C GLN A 23 -13.27 -6.88 -4.79
N VAL A 24 -12.07 -6.30 -4.74
CA VAL A 24 -11.28 -6.03 -5.95
C VAL A 24 -10.23 -7.10 -6.27
N TRP A 25 -9.62 -7.74 -5.27
CA TRP A 25 -8.55 -8.73 -5.47
C TRP A 25 -9.07 -10.13 -5.80
N THR A 26 -10.30 -10.44 -5.42
CA THR A 26 -10.97 -11.71 -5.79
C THR A 26 -11.88 -11.58 -7.01
N SER A 27 -11.98 -10.37 -7.58
CA SER A 27 -12.84 -10.06 -8.72
C SER A 27 -12.45 -10.87 -9.95
N LEU A 28 -13.42 -11.55 -10.55
CA LEU A 28 -13.26 -12.27 -11.82
C LEU A 28 -13.55 -11.39 -13.05
N THR A 29 -13.98 -10.14 -12.83
CA THR A 29 -14.25 -9.21 -13.93
C THR A 29 -13.03 -8.33 -14.19
N PRO A 30 -12.50 -8.27 -15.42
CA PRO A 30 -11.29 -7.50 -15.73
C PRO A 30 -11.41 -6.00 -15.41
N SER A 31 -12.61 -5.43 -15.51
CA SER A 31 -12.87 -4.06 -15.10
C SER A 31 -13.07 -4.00 -13.59
N GLY A 32 -12.06 -3.52 -12.86
CA GLY A 32 -12.11 -3.39 -11.39
C GLY A 32 -11.40 -4.51 -10.64
N GLN A 33 -10.59 -5.32 -11.33
CA GLN A 33 -9.62 -6.20 -10.68
C GLN A 33 -8.40 -5.37 -10.23
N SER A 34 -7.92 -5.63 -9.03
CA SER A 34 -6.64 -5.18 -8.51
C SER A 34 -5.95 -6.39 -7.87
N SER A 35 -4.76 -6.22 -7.33
CA SER A 35 -4.00 -7.24 -6.62
C SER A 35 -3.05 -6.59 -5.63
N LEU A 36 -2.47 -7.40 -4.73
CA LEU A 36 -1.41 -6.93 -3.85
C LEU A 36 -0.25 -6.30 -4.65
N GLU A 37 0.17 -6.96 -5.73
CA GLU A 37 1.28 -6.51 -6.58
C GLU A 37 0.94 -5.17 -7.25
N GLU A 38 -0.21 -5.06 -7.92
CA GLU A 38 -0.65 -3.80 -8.56
C GLU A 38 -0.83 -2.67 -7.53
N CYS A 39 -1.35 -2.98 -6.35
CA CYS A 39 -1.51 -1.98 -5.29
C CYS A 39 -0.15 -1.53 -4.72
N TRP A 40 0.82 -2.43 -4.62
CA TRP A 40 2.18 -2.11 -4.20
C TRP A 40 2.90 -1.26 -5.26
N GLU A 41 2.92 -1.70 -6.51
CA GLU A 41 3.52 -0.95 -7.63
C GLU A 41 2.92 0.45 -7.72
N ARG A 42 1.59 0.57 -7.63
CA ARG A 42 0.92 1.87 -7.62
C ARG A 42 1.36 2.75 -6.46
N LEU A 43 1.54 2.16 -5.27
CA LEU A 43 1.94 2.91 -4.08
C LEU A 43 3.39 3.40 -4.15
N PHE A 44 4.35 2.58 -4.58
CA PHE A 44 5.77 2.92 -4.46
C PHE A 44 6.43 3.29 -5.79
N ASP A 45 6.11 2.57 -6.86
CA ASP A 45 6.79 2.74 -8.14
C ASP A 45 6.08 3.78 -9.01
N ASP A 46 4.79 3.58 -9.32
CA ASP A 46 4.05 4.47 -10.21
C ASP A 46 3.85 5.86 -9.59
N SER A 47 3.60 5.91 -8.27
CA SER A 47 3.48 7.18 -7.55
C SER A 47 4.82 7.93 -7.45
N GLY A 48 5.95 7.23 -7.66
CA GLY A 48 7.30 7.71 -7.41
C GLY A 48 7.71 7.83 -5.94
N LEU A 49 6.88 7.34 -5.01
CA LEU A 49 7.11 7.41 -3.58
C LEU A 49 8.36 6.65 -3.12
N GLY A 50 8.61 5.44 -3.64
CA GLY A 50 9.75 4.61 -3.23
C GLY A 50 11.07 5.34 -3.45
N ALA A 51 11.26 5.88 -4.66
CA ALA A 51 12.45 6.67 -4.99
C ALA A 51 12.56 7.96 -4.15
N ALA A 52 11.44 8.55 -3.72
CA ALA A 52 11.45 9.74 -2.88
C ALA A 52 11.83 9.42 -1.42
N LEU A 53 11.33 8.31 -0.87
CA LEU A 53 11.64 7.84 0.50
C LEU A 53 13.10 7.42 0.68
N ASP A 54 13.76 6.98 -0.39
CA ASP A 54 15.20 6.69 -0.43
C ASP A 54 16.07 7.96 -0.49
N GLY A 55 15.44 9.12 -0.73
CA GLY A 55 16.10 10.41 -0.78
C GLY A 55 16.48 10.96 0.61
N PRO A 56 17.35 11.99 0.65
CA PRO A 56 17.75 12.62 1.91
C PRO A 56 16.71 13.58 2.50
N THR A 57 15.59 13.81 1.81
CA THR A 57 14.56 14.78 2.17
C THR A 57 13.27 14.05 2.52
N GLU A 58 12.60 14.49 3.58
CA GLU A 58 11.26 14.00 3.94
C GLU A 58 10.25 14.30 2.83
N VAL A 59 9.38 13.35 2.54
CA VAL A 59 8.32 13.44 1.53
C VAL A 59 7.08 14.09 2.14
N PHE A 60 6.54 13.47 3.20
CA PHE A 60 5.35 13.95 3.93
C PHE A 60 5.68 14.40 5.36
N GLY A 61 6.90 14.15 5.80
CA GLY A 61 7.39 14.44 7.16
C GLY A 61 7.94 13.18 7.83
N GLU A 62 8.74 13.36 8.88
CA GLU A 62 9.43 12.25 9.60
C GLU A 62 8.50 11.08 9.95
N HIS A 63 7.37 11.35 10.60
CA HIS A 63 6.43 10.32 11.07
C HIS A 63 5.70 9.57 9.94
N PRO A 64 5.00 10.23 9.00
CA PRO A 64 4.35 9.52 7.89
C PRO A 64 5.35 8.75 7.03
N ASP A 65 6.54 9.31 6.77
CA ASP A 65 7.58 8.62 6.00
C ASP A 65 8.12 7.38 6.73
N GLN A 66 8.19 7.40 8.07
CA GLN A 66 8.54 6.21 8.85
C GLN A 66 7.50 5.10 8.62
N PHE A 67 6.21 5.39 8.76
CA PHE A 67 5.15 4.40 8.54
C PHE A 67 5.17 3.85 7.11
N LEU A 68 5.46 4.69 6.11
CA LEU A 68 5.55 4.26 4.71
C LEU A 68 6.73 3.30 4.46
N ARG A 69 7.89 3.52 5.12
CA ARG A 69 9.03 2.59 5.06
C ARG A 69 8.75 1.28 5.78
N GLU A 70 8.09 1.35 6.95
CA GLU A 70 7.65 0.16 7.67
C GLU A 70 6.62 -0.64 6.87
N LEU A 71 5.70 0.03 6.17
CA LEU A 71 4.73 -0.57 5.27
C LEU A 71 5.40 -1.29 4.10
N ASP A 72 6.37 -0.66 3.43
CA ASP A 72 7.17 -1.28 2.36
C ASP A 72 7.90 -2.55 2.84
N ALA A 73 8.47 -2.49 4.04
CA ALA A 73 9.09 -3.65 4.66
C ALA A 73 8.08 -4.77 4.98
N ALA A 74 6.87 -4.43 5.45
CA ALA A 74 5.82 -5.40 5.74
C ALA A 74 5.27 -6.06 4.47
N LEU A 75 5.07 -5.30 3.39
CA LEU A 75 4.59 -5.81 2.10
C LEU A 75 5.53 -6.88 1.52
N ARG A 76 6.85 -6.73 1.69
CA ARG A 76 7.86 -7.74 1.29
C ARG A 76 7.72 -9.08 2.00
N LEU A 77 7.05 -9.13 3.15
CA LEU A 77 6.84 -10.36 3.92
C LEU A 77 5.59 -11.12 3.48
N VAL A 78 4.66 -10.44 2.80
CA VAL A 78 3.42 -11.05 2.32
C VAL A 78 3.74 -12.00 1.17
N ALA A 79 3.25 -13.23 1.24
CA ALA A 79 3.46 -14.24 0.22
C ALA A 79 2.65 -13.94 -1.06
N ALA A 80 3.18 -13.08 -1.94
CA ALA A 80 2.50 -12.64 -3.16
C ALA A 80 2.15 -13.75 -4.16
N THR A 81 2.75 -14.94 -4.05
CA THR A 81 2.43 -16.10 -4.89
C THR A 81 1.25 -16.93 -4.37
N ALA A 82 0.73 -16.62 -3.19
CA ALA A 82 -0.48 -17.24 -2.65
C ALA A 82 -1.74 -16.73 -3.37
N SER A 83 -2.88 -17.38 -3.13
CA SER A 83 -4.14 -16.89 -3.69
C SER A 83 -4.56 -15.57 -3.03
N ALA A 84 -5.42 -14.78 -3.70
CA ALA A 84 -5.91 -13.52 -3.13
C ALA A 84 -6.58 -13.72 -1.77
N ASP A 85 -7.37 -14.77 -1.61
CA ASP A 85 -8.00 -15.11 -0.32
C ASP A 85 -6.97 -15.42 0.76
N ASP A 86 -5.96 -16.26 0.45
CA ASP A 86 -4.89 -16.61 1.39
C ASP A 86 -4.07 -15.37 1.79
N VAL A 87 -3.79 -14.47 0.84
CA VAL A 87 -3.10 -13.21 1.11
C VAL A 87 -3.94 -12.35 2.05
N ILE A 88 -5.21 -12.12 1.74
CA ILE A 88 -6.10 -11.24 2.53
C ILE A 88 -6.21 -11.71 3.98
N GLU A 89 -6.28 -13.03 4.19
CA GLU A 89 -6.46 -13.68 5.51
C GLU A 89 -5.15 -13.86 6.29
N SER A 90 -4.00 -13.54 5.69
CA SER A 90 -2.69 -13.67 6.35
C SER A 90 -2.49 -12.69 7.51
N ASP A 91 -1.73 -13.11 8.52
CA ASP A 91 -1.32 -12.25 9.65
C ASP A 91 -0.46 -11.07 9.16
N GLU A 92 0.33 -11.28 8.12
CA GLU A 92 1.13 -10.24 7.48
C GLU A 92 0.25 -9.13 6.89
N MET A 93 -0.87 -9.48 6.25
CA MET A 93 -1.82 -8.49 5.74
C MET A 93 -2.58 -7.75 6.85
N VAL A 94 -2.76 -8.35 8.04
CA VAL A 94 -3.29 -7.62 9.20
C VAL A 94 -2.31 -6.50 9.62
N LEU A 95 -1.01 -6.78 9.62
CA LEU A 95 0.02 -5.77 9.89
C LEU A 95 0.04 -4.67 8.81
N VAL A 96 0.02 -5.05 7.53
CA VAL A 96 -0.06 -4.11 6.39
C VAL A 96 -1.25 -3.18 6.52
N ARG A 97 -2.45 -3.71 6.82
CA ARG A 97 -3.67 -2.91 7.03
C ARG A 97 -3.50 -1.90 8.17
N GLY A 98 -2.85 -2.31 9.27
CA GLY A 98 -2.55 -1.42 10.39
C GLY A 98 -1.64 -0.26 10.01
N LEU A 99 -0.52 -0.57 9.35
CA LEU A 99 0.47 0.42 8.91
C LEU A 99 -0.11 1.39 7.86
N ALA A 100 -0.89 0.88 6.90
CA ALA A 100 -1.55 1.71 5.90
C ALA A 100 -2.53 2.72 6.54
N LYS A 101 -3.32 2.29 7.55
CA LYS A 101 -4.20 3.18 8.32
C LYS A 101 -3.41 4.25 9.08
N SER A 102 -2.30 3.87 9.71
CA SER A 102 -1.43 4.80 10.42
C SER A 102 -0.82 5.82 9.46
N ALA A 103 -0.27 5.39 8.32
CA ALA A 103 0.26 6.27 7.30
C ALA A 103 -0.80 7.28 6.83
N LEU A 104 -2.00 6.82 6.44
CA LEU A 104 -3.11 7.68 6.03
C LEU A 104 -3.47 8.74 7.07
N GLY A 105 -3.55 8.35 8.34
CA GLY A 105 -3.89 9.27 9.43
C GLY A 105 -2.83 10.33 9.72
N HIS A 106 -1.63 10.18 9.17
CA HIS A 106 -0.50 11.10 9.34
C HIS A 106 -0.13 11.86 8.08
N LEU A 107 -0.70 11.52 6.91
CA LEU A 107 -0.51 12.33 5.71
C LEU A 107 -1.12 13.73 5.93
N PRO A 108 -0.49 14.80 5.42
CA PRO A 108 -1.09 16.13 5.43
C PRO A 108 -2.42 16.14 4.67
N ASP A 109 -3.27 17.15 4.85
CA ASP A 109 -4.50 17.32 4.05
C ASP A 109 -4.20 17.79 2.61
#